data_AF-A0A1H8WMF1-F1
#
_entry.id   AF-A0A1H8WMF1-F1
#
_cell.length_a   1.000
_cell.length_b   1.000
_cell.length_c   1.000
_cell.angle_alpha   90.00
_cell.angle_beta   90.00
_cell.angle_gamma   90.00
#
_symmetry.space_group_name_H-M   'P 1'
#
loop_
_entity.id
_entity.type
_entity.pdbx_description
1 polymer ?
#
loop_
_entity_poly.entity_id
_entity_poly.type
_entity_poly.pdbx_seq_one_letter_code
_entity_poly.pdbx_strand_id
1 'polypeptide(L)'
;MLPITSFLSCTVPTDELACFSTRQKHHAKTYVTGLVAVSNKTVESILIHVLPAKSERALNKFFTEYNWDTNQLDRERSRAPAGTQ
;
A
#
# COMPACT_ATOMS: atom_id res chain seq x y z
N MET A 1 4.58 -10.31 -9.45
CA MET A 1 3.66 -10.04 -8.34
C MET A 1 4.18 -10.79 -7.12
N LEU A 2 4.52 -10.09 -6.04
CA LEU A 2 4.95 -10.76 -4.80
C LEU A 2 3.75 -11.54 -4.22
N PRO A 3 3.95 -12.77 -3.72
CA PRO A 3 2.87 -13.56 -3.15
C PRO A 3 2.32 -12.88 -1.88
N ILE A 4 1.00 -12.95 -1.67
CA ILE A 4 0.29 -12.40 -0.49
C ILE A 4 0.92 -12.85 0.82
N THR A 5 1.52 -14.04 0.85
CA THR A 5 2.24 -14.59 2.00
C THR A 5 3.48 -13.78 2.39
N SER A 6 4.21 -13.20 1.43
CA SER A 6 5.32 -12.27 1.70
C SER A 6 4.86 -10.90 2.19
N PHE A 7 3.61 -10.53 1.93
CA PHE A 7 3.01 -9.29 2.43
C PHE A 7 2.53 -9.41 3.86
N LEU A 8 2.05 -10.58 4.28
CA LEU A 8 1.66 -10.80 5.67
C LEU A 8 2.89 -10.94 6.58
N SER A 9 4.00 -11.47 6.06
CA SER A 9 5.25 -11.61 6.83
C SER A 9 5.87 -10.29 7.27
N CYS A 10 5.68 -9.19 6.52
CA CYS A 10 6.26 -7.89 6.89
C CYS A 10 5.61 -7.26 8.13
N THR A 11 4.48 -7.81 8.59
CA THR A 11 3.77 -7.31 9.78
C THR A 11 3.91 -8.23 11.00
N VAL A 12 4.59 -9.37 10.86
CA VAL A 12 4.84 -10.32 11.95
C VAL A 12 5.65 -9.70 13.11
N PRO A 13 6.70 -8.88 12.88
CA PRO A 13 7.42 -8.22 13.97
C PRO A 13 6.54 -7.31 14.83
N THR A 14 5.41 -6.83 14.31
CA THR A 14 4.45 -6.02 15.07
C THR A 14 3.76 -6.83 16.18
N ASP A 15 3.60 -8.14 15.99
CA ASP A 15 3.00 -9.02 16.99
C ASP A 15 3.93 -9.19 18.21
N GLU A 16 5.24 -9.06 18.02
CA GLU A 16 6.29 -9.22 19.04
C GLU A 16 6.46 -7.98 19.93
N LEU A 17 5.90 -6.82 19.55
CA LEU A 17 6.00 -5.58 20.32
C LEU A 17 5.19 -5.66 21.63
N ALA A 18 5.82 -6.08 22.72
CA ALA A 18 5.20 -6.21 24.04
C ALA A 18 4.65 -4.88 24.59
N CYS A 19 5.19 -3.74 24.15
CA CYS A 19 4.74 -2.41 24.57
C CYS A 19 3.41 -1.97 23.95
N PHE A 20 2.91 -2.67 22.92
CA PHE A 20 1.66 -2.32 22.25
C PHE A 20 0.51 -3.22 22.74
N SER A 21 -0.64 -2.60 22.99
CA SER A 21 -1.90 -3.31 23.17
C SER A 21 -2.31 -4.03 21.88
N THR A 22 -3.20 -5.03 21.99
CA THR A 22 -3.76 -5.74 20.83
C THR A 22 -4.36 -4.81 19.79
N ARG A 23 -5.05 -3.73 20.22
CA ARG A 23 -5.61 -2.73 19.31
C ARG A 23 -4.53 -1.93 18.57
N GLN A 24 -3.47 -1.53 19.27
CA GLN A 24 -2.35 -0.81 18.65
C GLN A 24 -1.60 -1.70 17.65
N LYS A 25 -1.40 -2.98 17.98
CA LYS A 25 -0.83 -3.97 17.05
C LYS A 25 -1.70 -4.11 15.81
N HIS A 26 -3.00 -4.33 15.97
CA HIS A 26 -3.93 -4.43 14.85
C HIS A 26 -3.90 -3.18 13.95
N HIS A 27 -3.95 -1.99 14.55
CA HIS A 27 -3.88 -0.74 13.80
C HIS A 27 -2.56 -0.59 13.02
N ALA A 28 -1.42 -0.88 13.67
CA ALA A 28 -0.11 -0.83 13.03
C ALA A 28 0.01 -1.83 11.87
N LYS A 29 -0.50 -3.06 12.02
CA LYS A 29 -0.52 -4.06 10.94
C LYS A 29 -1.36 -3.59 9.76
N THR A 30 -2.56 -3.06 10.01
CA THR A 30 -3.44 -2.53 8.96
C THR A 30 -2.79 -1.35 8.23
N TYR A 31 -2.19 -0.42 8.97
CA TYR A 31 -1.48 0.72 8.41
C TYR A 31 -0.30 0.31 7.52
N VAL A 32 0.59 -0.55 8.02
CA VAL A 32 1.75 -1.07 7.26
C VAL A 32 1.31 -1.82 6.01
N THR A 33 0.28 -2.67 6.12
CA THR A 33 -0.28 -3.39 4.97
C THR A 33 -0.80 -2.41 3.90
N GLY A 34 -1.50 -1.36 4.32
CA GLY A 34 -2.00 -0.31 3.44
C GLY A 34 -0.89 0.52 2.77
N LEU A 35 0.26 0.71 3.42
CA LEU A 35 1.42 1.34 2.78
C LEU A 35 1.99 0.45 1.68
N VAL A 36 2.23 -0.83 2.01
CA VAL A 36 2.85 -1.77 1.07
C VAL A 36 1.96 -2.02 -0.15
N ALA A 37 0.66 -2.20 0.05
CA ALA A 37 -0.29 -2.37 -1.05
C ALA A 37 -0.28 -1.18 -2.03
N VAL A 38 -0.19 0.05 -1.51
CA VAL A 38 -0.09 1.27 -2.33
C VAL A 38 1.24 1.33 -3.07
N SER A 39 2.36 1.04 -2.41
CA SER A 39 3.68 0.98 -3.06
C SER A 39 3.71 -0.02 -4.21
N ASN A 40 3.12 -1.20 -4.07
CA ASN A 40 3.06 -2.18 -5.16
C ASN A 40 2.26 -1.69 -6.35
N LYS A 41 1.08 -1.10 -6.13
CA LYS A 41 0.27 -0.51 -7.20
C LYS A 41 1.03 0.60 -7.91
N THR A 42 1.82 1.39 -7.17
CA THR A 42 2.71 2.42 -7.72
C THR A 42 3.74 1.81 -8.66
N VAL A 43 4.48 0.80 -8.17
CA VAL A 43 5.54 0.12 -8.92
C VAL A 43 4.97 -0.58 -10.16
N GLU A 44 3.83 -1.25 -10.03
CA GLU A 44 3.13 -1.89 -11.14
C GLU A 44 2.69 -0.86 -12.19
N SER A 45 2.14 0.28 -11.76
CA SER A 45 1.75 1.35 -12.68
C SER A 45 2.94 1.92 -13.46
N ILE A 46 4.09 2.09 -12.80
CA ILE A 46 5.35 2.51 -13.44
C ILE A 46 5.83 1.45 -14.45
N LEU A 47 5.83 0.17 -14.07
CA LEU A 47 6.23 -0.94 -14.92
C LEU A 47 5.38 -1.05 -16.18
N ILE A 48 4.06 -0.84 -16.07
CA ILE A 48 3.12 -1.02 -17.17
C ILE A 48 3.06 0.22 -18.07
N HIS A 49 3.04 1.42 -17.49
CA HIS A 49 2.71 2.64 -18.25
C HIS A 49 3.94 3.50 -18.56
N VAL A 50 4.93 3.53 -17.66
CA VAL A 50 6.06 4.47 -17.75
C VAL A 50 7.26 3.84 -18.44
N LEU A 51 7.69 2.65 -18.00
CA LEU A 51 8.88 2.00 -18.57
C LEU A 51 8.75 1.64 -20.06
N PRO A 52 7.61 1.11 -20.55
CA PRO A 52 7.47 0.77 -21.97
C PRO A 52 7.44 2.00 -22.88
N ALA A 53 6.94 3.12 -22.37
CA ALA A 53 6.87 4.37 -23.12
C ALA A 53 8.24 5.02 -23.35
N LYS A 54 9.25 4.67 -22.55
CA LYS A 54 10.64 5.18 -22.64
C LYS A 54 10.72 6.70 -22.85
N SER A 55 9.78 7.47 -22.28
CA SER A 55 9.72 8.92 -22.47
C SER A 55 9.54 9.64 -21.15
N GLU A 56 10.25 10.75 -21.02
CA GLU A 56 10.12 11.69 -19.90
C GLU A 56 8.68 12.24 -19.80
N ARG A 57 7.98 12.36 -20.94
CA ARG A 57 6.56 12.75 -20.98
C ARG A 57 5.65 11.76 -20.27
N ALA A 58 5.87 10.45 -20.43
CA ALA A 58 5.07 9.42 -19.74
C ALA A 58 5.33 9.42 -18.23
N LEU A 59 6.58 9.65 -17.83
CA LEU A 59 6.95 9.83 -16.43
C LEU A 59 6.31 11.09 -15.83
N ASN A 60 6.34 12.22 -16.54
CA ASN A 60 5.71 13.46 -16.10
C ASN A 60 4.20 13.30 -15.97
N LYS A 61 3.52 12.68 -16.94
CA LYS A 61 2.09 12.33 -16.84
C LYS A 61 1.78 11.46 -15.63
N PHE A 62 2.63 10.48 -15.33
CA PHE A 62 2.48 9.66 -14.13
C PHE A 62 2.56 10.49 -12.84
N PHE A 63 3.46 11.47 -12.75
CA PHE A 63 3.58 12.32 -11.57
C PHE A 63 2.53 13.42 -11.46
N THR A 64 2.02 13.94 -12.59
CA THR A 64 1.17 15.15 -12.59
C THR A 64 -0.29 14.91 -12.97
N GLU A 65 -0.59 13.85 -13.73
CA GLU A 65 -1.92 13.60 -14.29
C GLU A 65 -2.58 12.33 -13.75
N TYR A 66 -1.80 11.33 -13.30
CA TYR A 66 -2.40 10.22 -12.55
C TYR A 66 -2.88 10.76 -11.21
N ASN A 67 -4.20 10.76 -11.03
CA ASN A 67 -4.82 11.25 -9.82
C ASN A 67 -4.48 10.32 -8.65
N TRP A 68 -3.37 10.61 -7.98
CA TRP A 68 -3.06 10.05 -6.69
C TRP A 68 -3.93 10.77 -5.67
N ASP A 69 -5.25 10.59 -5.72
CA ASP A 69 -6.13 11.13 -4.70
C ASP A 69 -5.80 10.40 -3.40
N THR A 70 -4.85 10.96 -2.65
CA THR A 70 -4.44 10.49 -1.33
C THR A 70 -5.65 10.42 -0.42
N ASN A 71 -6.66 11.28 -0.60
CA ASN A 71 -7.90 11.19 0.14
C ASN A 71 -8.77 10.01 -0.32
N GLN A 72 -8.73 9.60 -1.59
CA GLN A 72 -9.39 8.37 -2.03
C GLN A 72 -8.67 7.15 -1.45
N LEU A 73 -7.34 7.11 -1.49
CA LEU A 73 -6.55 6.05 -0.88
C LEU A 73 -6.74 5.98 0.64
N ASP A 74 -6.81 7.12 1.32
CA ASP A 74 -7.07 7.17 2.76
C ASP A 74 -8.54 6.86 3.09
N ARG A 75 -9.49 7.23 2.22
CA ARG A 75 -10.90 6.80 2.31
C ARG A 75 -11.06 5.30 2.06
N GLU A 76 -10.31 4.72 1.13
CA GLU A 76 -10.28 3.28 0.88
C GLU A 76 -9.58 2.52 2.01
N ARG A 77 -8.50 3.07 2.60
CA ARG A 77 -7.90 2.57 3.85
C ARG A 77 -8.87 2.63 5.02
N SER A 78 -9.68 3.69 5.09
CA SER A 78 -10.71 3.87 6.13
C SER A 78 -11.98 3.04 5.88
N ARG A 79 -12.23 2.62 4.63
CA ARG A 79 -13.34 1.75 4.21
C ARG A 79 -12.98 0.27 4.12
N ALA A 80 -11.70 -0.08 4.25
CA ALA A 80 -11.29 -1.48 4.33
C ALA A 80 -12.10 -2.15 5.46
N PRO A 81 -12.83 -3.25 5.17
CA PRO A 81 -13.77 -3.81 6.12
C PRO A 81 -12.99 -4.22 7.37
N ALA A 82 -13.40 -3.68 8.52
CA ALA A 82 -13.12 -4.29 9.80
C ALA A 82 -13.61 -5.74 9.67
N GLY A 83 -12.67 -6.68 9.59
CA GLY A 83 -12.97 -8.10 9.50
C GLY A 83 -13.96 -8.45 10.60
N THR A 84 -15.14 -8.87 10.19
CA THR A 84 -16.11 -9.55 11.05
C THR A 84 -15.43 -10.80 11.59
N GLN A 85 -15.05 -10.76 12.87
CA GLN A 85 -15.25 -11.83 13.84
C GLN A 85 -15.58 -11.18 15.19
#